data_AF-A0A2P6TVT5-F1
#
_entry.id   AF-A0A2P6TVT5-F1
#
_cell.length_a   1.000
_cell.length_b   1.000
_cell.length_c   1.000
_cell.angle_alpha   90.00
_cell.angle_beta   90.00
_cell.angle_gamma   90.00
#
_symmetry.space_group_name_H-M   'P 1'
#
loop_
_entity.id
_entity.type
_entity.pdbx_description
1 polymer ?
#
loop_
_entity_poly.entity_id
_entity_poly.type
_entity_poly.pdbx_seq_one_letter_code
_entity_poly.pdbx_strand_id
1 'polypeptide(L)'
;MLNAQGRHLHDLLLYRTSDVEPTVLADVDAAGMEDLLRLLKRYRLRQKLDIQDVSQQYRVWARWGGAAGDSSAAPSPGWLPDPRLPQLGLRAVLPRGEEGEATGGSADWEAHRRWRMLHGVAEGDSEIPSGEVIPLEFNLDGLNGISFTKGCYVGQELMARTHFKGVVRKRLMPFLAAPAGWPPVSEPQVAAAAAVAAAGSGSSSGGSSSSALQPGAAVYVEHEGGKRKSVGVVRVADGPLGMAVLRMAAAQAAQAAGQPLLVGEGDAVQQLFPWRPEWWPRSWGHEEEDGAAGADS
;
A
#
# COMPACT_ATOMS: atom_id res chain seq x y z
N MET A 1 6.54 5.99 -10.50
CA MET A 1 7.08 5.87 -11.87
C MET A 1 6.52 4.65 -12.56
N LEU A 2 6.31 4.73 -13.89
CA LEU A 2 5.73 3.65 -14.70
C LEU A 2 6.62 3.29 -15.89
N ASN A 3 6.47 2.08 -16.41
CA ASN A 3 6.98 1.69 -17.72
C ASN A 3 6.03 2.12 -18.85
N ALA A 4 6.44 1.94 -20.10
CA ALA A 4 5.65 2.33 -21.28
C ALA A 4 4.32 1.57 -21.39
N GLN A 5 4.22 0.38 -20.79
CA GLN A 5 3.02 -0.42 -20.71
C GLN A 5 2.09 0.01 -19.55
N GLY A 6 2.47 1.03 -18.77
CA GLY A 6 1.71 1.54 -17.63
C GLY A 6 1.76 0.65 -16.40
N ARG A 7 2.79 -0.19 -16.26
CA ARG A 7 3.06 -0.95 -15.02
C ARG A 7 3.91 -0.13 -14.06
N HIS A 8 3.71 -0.34 -12.77
CA HIS A 8 4.54 0.27 -11.72
C HIS A 8 6.02 -0.08 -11.94
N LEU A 9 6.92 0.85 -11.63
CA LEU A 9 8.36 0.60 -11.57
C LEU A 9 8.92 0.92 -10.19
N HIS A 10 8.62 2.12 -9.69
CA HIS A 10 9.02 2.59 -8.37
C HIS A 10 7.95 3.55 -7.85
N ASP A 11 7.59 3.47 -6.59
CA ASP A 11 6.89 4.53 -5.86
C ASP A 11 7.92 5.53 -5.31
N LEU A 12 7.57 6.82 -5.33
CA LEU A 12 8.45 7.88 -4.87
C LEU A 12 7.62 8.90 -4.10
N LEU A 13 8.16 9.39 -2.98
CA LEU A 13 7.68 10.60 -2.32
C LEU A 13 8.61 11.75 -2.69
N LEU A 14 8.04 12.85 -3.21
CA LEU A 14 8.81 13.99 -3.73
C LEU A 14 8.72 15.18 -2.77
N TYR A 15 9.88 15.73 -2.42
CA TYR A 15 10.02 16.86 -1.51
C TYR A 15 10.69 18.00 -2.25
N ARG A 16 9.98 19.12 -2.39
CA ARG A 16 10.58 20.35 -2.90
C ARG A 16 11.40 21.00 -1.78
N THR A 17 12.67 21.30 -2.05
CA THR A 17 13.58 21.89 -1.05
C THR A 17 13.85 23.37 -1.26
N SER A 18 13.54 23.91 -2.45
CA SER A 18 13.69 25.33 -2.77
C SER A 18 12.65 25.75 -3.82
N ASP A 19 12.16 26.98 -3.68
CA ASP A 19 11.31 27.64 -4.67
C ASP A 19 12.11 28.55 -5.63
N VAL A 20 13.39 28.80 -5.34
CA VAL A 20 14.26 29.67 -6.15
C VAL A 20 14.95 28.85 -7.25
N GLU A 21 15.55 27.72 -6.88
CA GLU A 21 16.10 26.74 -7.82
C GLU A 21 15.28 25.46 -7.71
N PRO A 22 14.80 24.87 -8.82
CA PRO A 22 13.92 23.71 -8.80
C PRO A 22 14.69 22.45 -8.36
N THR A 23 14.83 22.29 -7.06
CA THR A 23 15.49 21.15 -6.41
C THR A 23 14.45 20.29 -5.72
N VAL A 24 14.50 18.99 -6.01
CA VAL A 24 13.59 17.99 -5.46
C VAL A 24 14.41 16.84 -4.88
N LEU A 25 14.07 16.44 -3.66
CA LEU A 25 14.49 15.16 -3.10
C LEU A 25 13.42 14.11 -3.41
N ALA A 26 13.86 12.90 -3.76
CA ALA A 26 12.98 11.76 -3.96
C ALA A 26 13.33 10.69 -2.92
N ASP A 27 12.37 10.38 -2.06
CA ASP A 27 12.39 9.23 -1.17
C ASP A 27 11.89 8.00 -1.95
N VAL A 28 12.69 6.93 -1.93
CA VAL A 28 12.54 5.74 -2.77
C VAL A 28 13.02 4.51 -2.00
N ASP A 29 12.52 3.34 -2.40
CA ASP A 29 13.05 2.08 -1.89
C ASP A 29 14.55 1.95 -2.20
N ALA A 30 15.34 1.66 -1.17
CA ALA A 30 16.77 1.47 -1.31
C ALA A 30 17.12 0.35 -2.28
N ALA A 31 16.28 -0.69 -2.38
CA ALA A 31 16.47 -1.80 -3.32
C ALA A 31 16.36 -1.35 -4.79
N GLY A 32 15.53 -0.34 -5.08
CA GLY A 32 15.29 0.17 -6.43
C GLY A 32 16.19 1.33 -6.86
N MET A 33 17.06 1.84 -5.96
CA MET A 33 17.85 3.06 -6.19
C MET A 33 18.72 3.00 -7.45
N GLU A 34 19.48 1.91 -7.64
CA GLU A 34 20.42 1.80 -8.77
C GLU A 34 19.68 1.76 -10.12
N ASP A 35 18.62 0.97 -10.21
CA ASP A 35 17.78 0.86 -11.39
C ASP A 35 17.10 2.20 -11.72
N LEU A 36 16.56 2.88 -10.71
CA LEU A 36 15.96 4.20 -10.86
C LEU A 36 16.96 5.23 -11.38
N LEU A 37 18.18 5.29 -10.82
CA LEU A 37 19.21 6.23 -11.28
C LEU A 37 19.60 5.97 -12.74
N ARG A 38 19.75 4.70 -13.12
CA ARG A 38 20.01 4.31 -14.52
C ARG A 38 18.87 4.76 -15.44
N LEU A 39 17.62 4.57 -15.00
CA LEU A 39 16.42 4.97 -15.74
C LEU A 39 16.33 6.49 -15.91
N LEU A 40 16.47 7.26 -14.83
CA LEU A 40 16.41 8.72 -14.85
C LEU A 40 17.53 9.32 -15.72
N LYS A 41 18.77 8.80 -15.61
CA LYS A 41 19.90 9.24 -16.44
C LYS A 41 19.66 9.00 -17.94
N ARG A 42 18.93 7.94 -18.30
CA ARG A 42 18.52 7.66 -19.69
C ARG A 42 17.55 8.72 -20.22
N TYR A 43 16.58 9.16 -19.40
CA TYR A 43 15.59 10.17 -19.79
C TYR A 43 16.11 11.62 -19.71
N ARG A 44 17.22 11.85 -19.03
CA ARG A 44 17.86 13.18 -18.87
C ARG A 44 18.39 13.80 -20.17
N LEU A 45 18.40 13.09 -21.31
CA LEU A 45 19.15 13.49 -22.50
C LEU A 45 18.94 14.98 -22.89
N ARG A 46 20.03 15.75 -22.91
CA ARG A 46 20.09 17.21 -23.19
C ARG A 46 19.40 18.13 -22.17
N GLN A 47 18.88 17.61 -21.06
CA GLN A 47 18.36 18.41 -19.96
C GLN A 47 19.51 18.87 -19.05
N LYS A 48 19.48 20.14 -18.64
CA LYS A 48 20.39 20.69 -17.62
C LYS A 48 19.87 20.30 -16.23
N LEU A 49 19.96 19.01 -15.93
CA LEU A 49 19.52 18.42 -14.67
C LEU A 49 20.66 17.59 -14.08
N ASP A 50 20.95 17.78 -12.80
CA ASP A 50 21.84 16.88 -12.06
C ASP A 50 21.01 15.85 -11.28
N ILE A 51 21.49 14.61 -11.24
CA ILE A 51 20.78 13.48 -10.62
C ILE A 51 21.80 12.63 -9.87
N GLN A 52 21.68 12.61 -8.55
CA GLN A 52 22.65 11.97 -7.65
C GLN A 52 21.95 11.20 -6.53
N ASP A 53 22.62 10.15 -6.06
CA ASP A 53 22.27 9.48 -4.81
C ASP A 53 22.77 10.33 -3.63
N VAL A 54 21.85 10.74 -2.76
CA VAL A 54 22.14 11.53 -1.55
C VAL A 54 21.79 10.77 -0.27
N SER A 55 21.64 9.46 -0.33
CA SER A 55 21.33 8.59 0.83
C SER A 55 22.37 8.64 1.94
N GLN A 56 23.61 9.06 1.63
CA GLN A 56 24.68 9.29 2.60
C GLN A 56 24.63 10.70 3.22
N GLN A 57 23.82 11.61 2.68
CA GLN A 57 23.67 12.99 3.16
C GLN A 57 22.37 13.18 3.93
N TYR A 58 21.33 12.42 3.60
CA TYR A 58 20.00 12.53 4.21
C TYR A 58 19.52 11.21 4.83
N ARG A 59 18.52 11.31 5.70
CA ARG A 59 17.75 10.19 6.25
C ARG A 59 16.26 10.52 6.18
N VAL A 60 15.48 9.50 5.84
CA VAL A 60 14.02 9.55 5.81
C VAL A 60 13.48 9.20 7.19
N TRP A 61 12.51 9.97 7.65
CA TRP A 61 11.82 9.79 8.92
C TRP A 61 10.32 9.71 8.71
N ALA A 62 9.65 8.94 9.57
CA ALA A 62 8.20 8.89 9.64
C ALA A 62 7.76 9.02 11.10
N ARG A 63 6.76 9.86 11.36
CA ARG A 63 6.10 9.99 12.67
C ARG A 63 4.66 9.53 12.50
N TRP A 64 4.32 8.42 13.13
CA TRP A 64 3.07 7.69 12.92
C TRP A 64 2.48 7.23 14.25
N GLY A 65 1.21 6.80 14.23
CA GLY A 65 0.48 6.36 15.42
C GLY A 65 0.05 7.49 16.36
N GLY A 66 -0.94 7.22 17.21
CA GLY A 66 -1.47 8.19 18.18
C GLY A 66 -1.93 9.51 17.56
N ALA A 67 -1.75 10.63 18.27
CA ALA A 67 -2.08 11.97 17.79
C ALA A 67 -1.11 12.52 16.71
N ALA A 68 -0.33 11.68 16.03
CA ALA A 68 0.59 12.13 14.96
C ALA A 68 -0.14 12.83 13.81
N GLY A 69 -1.42 12.48 13.57
CA GLY A 69 -2.34 13.21 12.68
C GLY A 69 -3.22 14.27 13.38
N ASP A 70 -3.41 14.15 14.70
CA ASP A 70 -4.30 15.02 15.51
C ASP A 70 -3.56 16.13 16.28
N SER A 71 -2.26 16.29 16.03
CA SER A 71 -1.50 17.35 16.67
C SER A 71 -1.92 18.69 16.06
N SER A 72 -2.79 19.43 16.75
CA SER A 72 -3.12 20.83 16.43
C SER A 72 -1.89 21.76 16.42
N ALA A 73 -0.75 21.26 16.93
CA ALA A 73 0.55 21.89 16.80
C ALA A 73 1.08 21.76 15.37
N ALA A 74 1.54 22.87 14.80
CA ALA A 74 2.23 22.87 13.52
C ALA A 74 3.39 21.85 13.52
N PRO A 75 3.63 21.12 12.41
CA PRO A 75 4.79 20.26 12.28
C PRO A 75 6.09 21.02 12.59
N SER A 76 7.04 20.35 13.24
CA SER A 76 8.39 20.86 13.40
C SER A 76 9.02 21.13 12.03
N PRO A 77 9.93 22.13 11.89
CA PRO A 77 10.53 22.45 10.61
C PRO A 77 11.10 21.21 9.89
N GLY A 78 10.82 21.09 8.59
CA GLY A 78 11.23 19.94 7.77
C GLY A 78 10.29 18.73 7.81
N TRP A 79 9.30 18.71 8.72
CA TRP A 79 8.25 17.71 8.75
C TRP A 79 7.02 18.16 7.96
N LEU A 80 6.49 17.25 7.15
CA LEU A 80 5.32 17.47 6.31
C LEU A 80 4.31 16.34 6.53
N PRO A 81 3.00 16.59 6.35
CA PRO A 81 2.01 15.53 6.29
C PRO A 81 2.40 14.47 5.25
N ASP A 82 2.20 13.19 5.56
CA ASP A 82 2.36 12.12 4.57
C ASP A 82 1.38 12.40 3.41
N PRO A 83 1.86 12.55 2.16
CA PRO A 83 1.02 13.01 1.07
C PRO A 83 0.02 11.96 0.60
N ARG A 84 0.15 10.72 1.08
CA ARG A 84 -0.76 9.63 0.71
C ARG A 84 -2.02 9.68 1.55
N LEU A 85 -1.89 9.76 2.88
CA LEU A 85 -3.00 9.75 3.84
C LEU A 85 -2.61 10.46 5.14
N PRO A 86 -3.51 11.27 5.74
CA PRO A 86 -3.31 11.86 7.05
C PRO A 86 -3.04 10.83 8.17
N GLN A 87 -3.64 9.64 8.08
CA GLN A 87 -3.50 8.56 9.08
C GLN A 87 -2.08 7.97 9.13
N LEU A 88 -1.27 8.18 8.10
CA LEU A 88 0.15 7.78 8.11
C LEU A 88 1.03 8.79 8.85
N GLY A 89 0.47 9.93 9.27
CA GLY A 89 1.14 10.93 10.09
C GLY A 89 2.02 11.85 9.26
N LEU A 90 3.27 12.05 9.73
CA LEU A 90 4.22 12.98 9.12
C LEU A 90 5.44 12.26 8.55
N ARG A 91 6.06 12.90 7.57
CA ARG A 91 7.31 12.49 6.93
C ARG A 91 8.32 13.63 6.97
N ALA A 92 9.60 13.27 7.01
CA ALA A 92 10.69 14.24 6.86
C ALA A 92 11.89 13.62 6.13
N VAL A 93 12.61 14.44 5.37
CA VAL A 93 13.92 14.09 4.81
C VAL A 93 14.91 15.07 5.40
N LEU A 94 15.64 14.62 6.42
CA LEU A 94 16.53 15.46 7.21
C LEU A 94 18.00 15.13 6.91
N PRO A 95 18.92 16.10 6.96
CA PRO A 95 20.36 15.83 6.89
C PRO A 95 20.77 14.78 7.92
N ARG A 96 21.71 13.90 7.56
CA ARG A 96 22.28 12.95 8.52
C ARG A 96 23.00 13.70 9.64
N GLY A 97 22.75 13.29 10.87
CA GLY A 97 23.24 13.97 12.07
C GLY A 97 22.19 14.88 12.72
N GLU A 98 21.14 15.24 11.99
CA GLU A 98 19.92 15.78 12.58
C GLU A 98 19.02 14.61 12.98
N GLU A 99 18.66 14.54 14.26
CA GLU A 99 17.72 13.52 14.74
C GLU A 99 16.30 13.98 14.47
N GLY A 100 15.49 13.08 13.91
CA GLY A 100 14.05 13.28 13.90
C GLY A 100 13.53 13.27 15.35
N GLU A 101 12.59 14.16 15.66
CA GLU A 101 11.93 14.21 16.96
C GLU A 101 11.14 12.91 17.22
N ALA A 102 11.79 11.90 17.78
CA ALA A 102 11.14 10.66 18.20
C ALA A 102 10.48 10.89 19.57
N THR A 103 9.18 11.11 19.59
CA THR A 103 8.40 11.27 20.84
C THR A 103 7.95 9.93 21.45
N GLY A 104 8.53 8.81 21.02
CA GLY A 104 8.26 7.45 21.51
C GLY A 104 9.44 6.55 21.17
N GLY A 105 9.70 5.53 22.00
CA GLY A 105 10.91 4.70 21.95
C GLY A 105 11.28 4.19 20.55
N SER A 106 12.57 3.90 20.35
CA SER A 106 13.22 3.45 19.10
C SER A 106 12.24 2.82 18.10
N ALA A 107 11.86 3.59 17.08
CA ALA A 107 10.88 3.17 16.08
C ALA A 107 11.44 2.02 15.23
N ASP A 108 10.89 0.83 15.45
CA ASP A 108 11.08 -0.33 14.58
C ASP A 108 10.41 -0.06 13.23
N TRP A 109 11.17 -0.13 12.14
CA TRP A 109 10.64 -0.01 10.79
C TRP A 109 9.51 -1.02 10.53
N GLU A 110 9.58 -2.21 11.12
CA GLU A 110 8.53 -3.22 11.01
C GLU A 110 7.24 -2.76 11.69
N ALA A 111 7.31 -2.01 12.79
CA ALA A 111 6.13 -1.44 13.44
C ALA A 111 5.46 -0.37 12.56
N HIS A 112 6.25 0.50 11.93
CA HIS A 112 5.74 1.45 10.94
C HIS A 112 5.11 0.74 9.72
N ARG A 113 5.76 -0.32 9.24
CA ARG A 113 5.25 -1.15 8.15
C ARG A 113 3.92 -1.82 8.50
N ARG A 114 3.76 -2.38 9.70
CA ARG A 114 2.46 -2.89 10.20
C ARG A 114 1.41 -1.78 10.27
N TRP A 115 1.78 -0.56 10.68
CA TRP A 115 0.86 0.58 10.68
C TRP A 115 0.35 0.92 9.27
N ARG A 116 1.24 0.91 8.25
CA ARG A 116 0.84 1.08 6.85
C ARG A 116 -0.07 -0.07 6.38
N MET A 117 0.26 -1.31 6.72
CA MET A 117 -0.57 -2.47 6.39
C MET A 117 -1.97 -2.36 6.99
N LEU A 118 -2.12 -1.90 8.24
CA LEU A 118 -3.42 -1.67 8.85
C LEU A 118 -4.30 -0.70 8.05
N HIS A 119 -3.67 0.26 7.37
CA HIS A 119 -4.33 1.26 6.52
C HIS A 119 -4.42 0.84 5.04
N GLY A 120 -3.94 -0.35 4.68
CA GLY A 120 -3.97 -0.83 3.30
C GLY A 120 -3.05 -0.06 2.34
N VAL A 121 -1.90 0.42 2.84
CA VAL A 121 -0.92 1.18 2.05
C VAL A 121 0.35 0.36 1.85
N ALA A 122 0.60 -0.06 0.62
CA ALA A 122 1.86 -0.66 0.21
C ALA A 122 2.95 0.40 -0.03
N GLU A 123 4.21 0.02 0.19
CA GLU A 123 5.38 0.87 -0.04
C GLU A 123 6.58 0.01 -0.47
N GLY A 124 7.30 0.45 -1.51
CA GLY A 124 8.49 -0.20 -2.01
C GLY A 124 8.26 -1.45 -2.86
N ASP A 125 9.33 -1.93 -3.49
CA ASP A 125 9.29 -2.96 -4.54
C ASP A 125 8.96 -4.34 -3.96
N SER A 126 9.21 -4.54 -2.66
CA SER A 126 8.85 -5.77 -1.94
C SER A 126 7.34 -5.95 -1.75
N GLU A 127 6.59 -4.85 -1.68
CA GLU A 127 5.13 -4.86 -1.50
C GLU A 127 4.41 -4.54 -2.82
N ILE A 128 5.04 -3.77 -3.71
CA ILE A 128 4.54 -3.37 -5.04
C ILE A 128 5.51 -3.87 -6.13
N PRO A 129 5.27 -5.06 -6.71
CA PRO A 129 6.21 -5.66 -7.66
C PRO A 129 6.46 -4.81 -8.91
N SER A 130 7.73 -4.42 -9.09
CA SER A 130 8.19 -3.61 -10.21
C SER A 130 7.98 -4.32 -11.56
N GLY A 131 7.52 -3.58 -12.56
CA GLY A 131 7.34 -4.03 -13.94
C GLY A 131 6.07 -4.85 -14.21
N GLU A 132 5.41 -5.37 -13.17
CA GLU A 132 4.33 -6.35 -13.32
C GLU A 132 2.94 -5.77 -13.05
N VAL A 133 2.80 -4.95 -12.02
CA VAL A 133 1.49 -4.60 -11.47
C VAL A 133 0.90 -3.34 -12.06
N ILE A 134 -0.43 -3.25 -12.04
CA ILE A 134 -1.19 -2.06 -12.41
C ILE A 134 -1.29 -1.16 -11.17
N PRO A 135 -0.78 0.09 -11.20
CA PRO A 135 -0.84 1.03 -10.08
C PRO A 135 -2.22 1.21 -9.44
N LEU A 136 -3.27 1.20 -10.25
CA LEU A 136 -4.65 1.36 -9.77
C LEU A 136 -5.10 0.18 -8.89
N GLU A 137 -4.59 -1.03 -9.14
CA GLU A 137 -4.85 -2.19 -8.26
C GLU A 137 -4.15 -2.05 -6.91
N PHE A 138 -3.20 -1.12 -6.76
CA PHE A 138 -2.51 -0.78 -5.52
C PHE A 138 -2.98 0.54 -4.92
N ASN A 139 -4.13 1.05 -5.41
CA ASN A 139 -4.80 2.25 -4.92
C ASN A 139 -4.03 3.56 -5.12
N LEU A 140 -3.05 3.62 -6.03
CA LEU A 140 -2.26 4.83 -6.25
C LEU A 140 -3.10 6.03 -6.74
N ASP A 141 -4.30 5.79 -7.26
CA ASP A 141 -5.29 6.83 -7.59
C ASP A 141 -5.93 7.46 -6.34
N GLY A 142 -6.15 6.70 -5.27
CA GLY A 142 -6.67 7.22 -3.99
C GLY A 142 -5.58 7.69 -3.02
N LEU A 143 -4.31 7.36 -3.30
CA LEU A 143 -3.15 7.74 -2.48
C LEU A 143 -2.37 8.93 -3.08
N ASN A 144 -3.03 9.75 -3.90
CA ASN A 144 -2.43 10.93 -4.56
C ASN A 144 -1.21 10.63 -5.43
N GLY A 145 -1.02 9.37 -5.87
CA GLY A 145 0.13 8.92 -6.66
C GLY A 145 -0.05 9.11 -8.18
N ILE A 146 -1.28 9.36 -8.64
CA ILE A 146 -1.62 9.54 -10.06
C ILE A 146 -2.46 10.80 -10.22
N SER A 147 -2.08 11.65 -11.18
CA SER A 147 -2.88 12.80 -11.59
C SER A 147 -3.38 12.57 -13.02
N PHE A 148 -4.70 12.70 -13.20
CA PHE A 148 -5.37 12.59 -14.49
C PHE A 148 -5.52 13.94 -15.21
N THR A 149 -5.10 15.03 -14.57
CA THR A 149 -5.22 16.41 -15.07
C THR A 149 -3.88 17.05 -15.44
N LYS A 150 -2.74 16.38 -15.14
CA LYS A 150 -1.41 16.85 -15.53
C LYS A 150 -1.08 16.52 -16.99
N GLY A 151 0.00 17.12 -17.49
CA GLY A 151 0.55 16.85 -18.82
C GLY A 151 1.04 15.41 -19.01
N CYS A 152 1.53 15.11 -20.22
CA CYS A 152 1.89 13.76 -20.63
C CYS A 152 3.00 13.13 -19.77
N TYR A 153 2.81 11.86 -19.40
CA TYR A 153 3.83 11.05 -18.71
C TYR A 153 3.84 9.60 -19.23
N VAL A 154 4.97 8.91 -19.06
CA VAL A 154 5.15 7.53 -19.55
C VAL A 154 4.10 6.60 -18.92
N GLY A 155 3.41 5.82 -19.75
CA GLY A 155 2.41 4.84 -19.31
C GLY A 155 1.04 5.43 -18.98
N GLN A 156 0.81 6.73 -19.24
CA GLN A 156 -0.44 7.41 -18.96
C GLN A 156 -1.64 6.81 -19.70
N GLU A 157 -1.46 6.29 -20.92
CA GLU A 157 -2.54 5.80 -21.77
C GLU A 157 -3.31 4.65 -21.10
N LEU A 158 -2.60 3.74 -20.43
CA LEU A 158 -3.24 2.68 -19.65
C LEU A 158 -3.94 3.27 -18.42
N MET A 159 -3.31 4.17 -17.68
CA MET A 159 -3.89 4.77 -16.47
C MET A 159 -5.18 5.51 -16.79
N ALA A 160 -5.16 6.38 -17.80
CA ALA A 160 -6.33 7.13 -18.24
C ALA A 160 -7.43 6.21 -18.79
N ARG A 161 -7.08 5.19 -19.61
CA ARG A 161 -8.08 4.25 -20.13
C ARG A 161 -8.77 3.48 -19.00
N THR A 162 -8.00 2.95 -18.06
CA THR A 162 -8.57 2.19 -16.94
C THR A 162 -9.39 3.09 -16.02
N HIS A 163 -8.99 4.34 -15.79
CA HIS A 163 -9.74 5.28 -14.96
C HIS A 163 -11.05 5.78 -15.60
N PHE A 164 -11.03 6.15 -16.89
CA PHE A 164 -12.19 6.77 -17.53
C PHE A 164 -13.14 5.79 -18.23
N LYS A 165 -12.65 4.61 -18.62
CA LYS A 165 -13.43 3.62 -19.38
C LYS A 165 -13.48 2.25 -18.71
N GLY A 166 -12.71 2.07 -17.66
CA GLY A 166 -12.55 0.78 -16.98
C GLY A 166 -13.16 0.80 -15.58
N VAL A 167 -13.45 -0.40 -15.11
CA VAL A 167 -13.77 -0.69 -13.71
C VAL A 167 -12.51 -1.29 -13.09
N VAL A 168 -12.03 -0.73 -11.98
CA VAL A 168 -10.87 -1.30 -11.25
C VAL A 168 -11.39 -2.45 -10.40
N ARG A 169 -11.45 -3.65 -10.99
CA ARG A 169 -12.08 -4.83 -10.37
C ARG A 169 -11.29 -5.45 -9.22
N LYS A 170 -9.99 -5.18 -9.15
CA LYS A 170 -9.11 -5.69 -8.09
C LYS A 170 -8.39 -4.55 -7.42
N ARG A 171 -8.30 -4.62 -6.10
CA ARG A 171 -7.56 -3.64 -5.30
C ARG A 171 -6.82 -4.32 -4.16
N LEU A 172 -5.71 -3.72 -3.75
CA LEU A 172 -4.95 -4.11 -2.58
C LEU A 172 -5.79 -3.81 -1.34
N MET A 173 -6.14 -4.85 -0.60
CA MET A 173 -6.91 -4.78 0.63
C MET A 173 -6.10 -5.38 1.77
N PRO A 174 -6.10 -4.74 2.94
CA PRO A 174 -5.56 -5.34 4.14
C PRO A 174 -6.45 -6.48 4.63
N PHE A 175 -5.86 -7.45 5.32
CA PHE A 175 -6.56 -8.60 5.87
C PHE A 175 -6.01 -9.03 7.23
N LEU A 176 -6.88 -9.68 8.01
CA LEU A 176 -6.52 -10.45 9.19
C LEU A 176 -6.59 -11.95 8.83
N ALA A 177 -5.48 -12.66 8.99
CA ALA A 177 -5.41 -14.10 8.85
C ALA A 177 -5.70 -14.78 10.19
N ALA A 178 -6.42 -15.90 10.12
CA ALA A 178 -6.72 -16.75 11.26
C ALA A 178 -6.66 -18.23 10.86
N PRO A 179 -6.47 -19.15 11.82
CA PRO A 179 -6.60 -20.59 11.58
C PRO A 179 -7.97 -20.97 11.02
N ALA A 180 -8.06 -22.11 10.32
CA ALA A 180 -9.34 -22.65 9.89
C ALA A 180 -10.31 -22.86 11.07
N GLY A 181 -11.57 -22.50 10.89
CA GLY A 181 -12.62 -22.64 11.91
C GLY A 181 -12.64 -21.50 12.95
N TRP A 182 -11.83 -20.46 12.78
CA TRP A 182 -11.94 -19.25 13.60
C TRP A 182 -13.33 -18.59 13.39
N PRO A 183 -13.95 -18.04 14.45
CA PRO A 183 -15.25 -17.38 14.31
C PRO A 183 -15.18 -16.18 13.34
N PRO A 184 -16.30 -15.83 12.68
CA PRO A 184 -16.39 -14.61 11.90
C PRO A 184 -15.94 -13.37 12.69
N VAL A 185 -15.16 -12.50 12.03
CA VAL A 185 -14.66 -11.25 12.63
C VAL A 185 -15.42 -10.08 12.02
N SER A 186 -16.21 -9.37 12.82
CA SER A 186 -17.00 -8.20 12.38
C SER A 186 -16.13 -6.97 12.12
N GLU A 187 -15.10 -6.76 12.94
CA GLU A 187 -14.19 -5.61 12.87
C GLU A 187 -12.73 -6.10 12.71
N PRO A 188 -12.37 -6.66 11.55
CA PRO A 188 -11.05 -7.26 11.35
C PRO A 188 -9.90 -6.27 11.49
N GLN A 189 -10.11 -4.98 11.18
CA GLN A 189 -9.11 -3.95 11.40
C GLN A 189 -8.81 -3.73 12.88
N VAL A 190 -9.84 -3.70 13.74
CA VAL A 190 -9.68 -3.51 15.20
C VAL A 190 -8.99 -4.73 15.80
N ALA A 191 -9.41 -5.94 15.41
CA ALA A 191 -8.76 -7.18 15.83
C ALA A 191 -7.29 -7.26 15.39
N ALA A 192 -6.99 -6.84 14.16
CA ALA A 192 -5.62 -6.77 13.66
C ALA A 192 -4.78 -5.74 14.42
N ALA A 193 -5.32 -4.55 14.70
CA ALA A 193 -4.62 -3.52 15.47
C ALA A 193 -4.28 -4.01 16.88
N ALA A 194 -5.20 -4.72 17.55
CA ALA A 194 -4.96 -5.34 18.84
C ALA A 194 -3.84 -6.39 18.78
N ALA A 195 -3.83 -7.23 17.74
CA ALA A 195 -2.78 -8.24 17.53
C ALA A 195 -1.40 -7.60 17.30
N VAL A 196 -1.33 -6.54 16.49
CA VAL A 196 -0.10 -5.76 16.26
C VAL A 196 0.41 -5.11 17.54
N ALA A 197 -0.47 -4.50 18.34
CA ALA A 197 -0.11 -3.87 19.60
C ALA A 197 0.42 -4.88 20.62
N ALA A 198 -0.18 -6.07 20.69
CA ALA A 198 0.29 -7.15 21.54
C ALA A 198 1.70 -7.63 21.14
N ALA A 199 1.95 -7.81 19.84
CA ALA A 199 3.26 -8.24 19.32
C ALA A 199 4.39 -7.23 19.61
N GLY A 200 4.11 -5.92 19.62
CA GLY A 200 5.09 -4.88 19.92
C GLY A 200 5.49 -4.78 21.40
N SER A 201 4.72 -5.39 22.32
CA SER A 201 4.95 -5.31 23.77
C SER A 201 5.83 -6.43 24.35
N GLY A 202 6.13 -7.46 23.56
CA GLY A 202 6.99 -8.58 23.95
C GLY A 202 8.22 -8.67 23.07
N SER A 203 9.41 -8.62 23.67
CA SER A 203 10.61 -9.15 23.02
C SER A 203 10.54 -10.67 23.10
N SER A 204 10.12 -11.34 22.02
CA SER A 204 10.61 -12.69 21.72
C SER A 204 10.09 -13.28 20.40
N SER A 205 11.07 -13.78 19.64
CA SER A 205 11.11 -15.08 18.96
C SER A 205 9.93 -15.50 18.06
N GLY A 206 10.23 -15.54 16.76
CA GLY A 206 9.97 -16.73 15.95
C GLY A 206 8.51 -17.17 15.86
N GLY A 207 7.62 -16.27 15.44
CA GLY A 207 6.35 -16.70 14.86
C GLY A 207 6.65 -17.50 13.59
N SER A 208 6.39 -18.81 13.60
CA SER A 208 6.46 -19.67 12.42
C SER A 208 5.68 -18.99 11.29
N SER A 209 6.40 -18.49 10.28
CA SER A 209 5.79 -17.92 9.09
C SER A 209 4.95 -19.02 8.45
N SER A 210 3.63 -18.86 8.46
CA SER A 210 2.75 -19.79 7.76
C SER A 210 3.17 -19.84 6.29
N SER A 211 3.51 -21.03 5.78
CA SER A 211 3.82 -21.23 4.36
C SER A 211 2.64 -20.88 3.45
N ALA A 212 1.43 -20.79 3.99
CA ALA A 212 0.24 -20.38 3.24
C ALA A 212 0.20 -18.87 2.95
N LEU A 213 0.84 -18.01 3.75
CA LEU A 213 0.76 -16.55 3.62
C LEU A 213 1.93 -15.92 2.85
N GLN A 214 2.59 -16.70 1.99
CA GLN A 214 3.72 -16.20 1.22
C GLN A 214 3.26 -15.27 0.09
N PRO A 215 4.07 -14.26 -0.28
CA PRO A 215 3.81 -13.44 -1.47
C PRO A 215 3.56 -14.33 -2.71
N GLY A 216 2.47 -14.05 -3.43
CA GLY A 216 2.06 -14.87 -4.58
C GLY A 216 1.07 -15.99 -4.25
N ALA A 217 0.80 -16.29 -2.97
CA ALA A 217 -0.21 -17.27 -2.59
C ALA A 217 -1.61 -16.86 -3.07
N ALA A 218 -2.32 -17.78 -3.72
CA ALA A 218 -3.66 -17.53 -4.24
C ALA A 218 -4.69 -17.48 -3.12
N VAL A 219 -5.59 -16.50 -3.20
CA VAL A 219 -6.74 -16.34 -2.30
C VAL A 219 -7.99 -16.84 -2.99
N TYR A 220 -8.84 -17.56 -2.26
CA TYR A 220 -9.98 -18.29 -2.79
C TYR A 220 -11.29 -17.93 -2.10
N VAL A 221 -12.38 -18.05 -2.83
CA VAL A 221 -13.73 -18.27 -2.28
C VAL A 221 -14.08 -19.74 -2.46
N GLU A 222 -14.71 -20.34 -1.44
CA GLU A 222 -15.25 -21.68 -1.52
C GLU A 222 -16.74 -21.62 -1.88
N HIS A 223 -17.13 -22.34 -2.92
CA HIS A 223 -18.50 -22.46 -3.38
C HIS A 223 -19.13 -23.78 -2.91
N GLU A 224 -20.46 -23.87 -3.02
CA GLU A 224 -21.21 -25.10 -2.77
C GLU A 224 -20.58 -26.29 -3.49
N GLY A 225 -20.38 -27.39 -2.76
CA GLY A 225 -19.70 -28.59 -3.25
C GLY A 225 -18.17 -28.56 -3.14
N GLY A 226 -17.59 -27.62 -2.38
CA GLY A 226 -16.16 -27.59 -2.06
C GLY A 226 -15.25 -27.09 -3.18
N LYS A 227 -15.83 -26.52 -4.25
CA LYS A 227 -15.05 -25.95 -5.36
C LYS A 227 -14.48 -24.59 -4.96
N ARG A 228 -13.18 -24.40 -5.15
CA ARG A 228 -12.49 -23.15 -4.88
C ARG A 228 -12.27 -22.34 -6.15
N LYS A 229 -12.55 -21.04 -6.09
CA LYS A 229 -12.29 -20.09 -7.17
C LYS A 229 -11.31 -19.03 -6.69
N SER A 230 -10.21 -18.85 -7.43
CA SER A 230 -9.25 -17.79 -7.10
C SER A 230 -9.86 -16.41 -7.31
N VAL A 231 -9.76 -15.59 -6.27
CA VAL A 231 -10.26 -14.22 -6.22
C VAL A 231 -9.18 -13.20 -5.92
N GLY A 232 -7.95 -13.62 -5.68
CA GLY A 232 -6.86 -12.69 -5.41
C GLY A 232 -5.53 -13.37 -5.13
N VAL A 233 -4.58 -12.57 -4.69
CA VAL A 233 -3.21 -13.00 -4.39
C VAL A 233 -2.67 -12.24 -3.19
N VAL A 234 -2.07 -12.96 -2.24
CA VAL A 234 -1.35 -12.38 -1.12
C VAL A 234 -0.14 -11.61 -1.64
N ARG A 235 0.04 -10.37 -1.19
CA ARG A 235 1.22 -9.56 -1.51
C ARG A 235 2.23 -9.59 -0.40
N VAL A 236 1.76 -9.45 0.83
CA VAL A 236 2.62 -9.36 1.98
C VAL A 236 1.86 -9.78 3.22
N ALA A 237 2.56 -10.40 4.16
CA ALA A 237 2.04 -10.72 5.48
C ALA A 237 3.15 -10.54 6.52
N ASP A 238 2.73 -10.17 7.73
CA ASP A 238 3.54 -10.10 8.93
C ASP A 238 2.70 -10.60 10.11
N GLY A 239 3.00 -11.83 10.54
CA GLY A 239 2.13 -12.57 11.45
C GLY A 239 0.71 -12.72 10.87
N PRO A 240 -0.35 -12.36 11.62
CA PRO A 240 -1.71 -12.47 11.14
C PRO A 240 -2.16 -11.26 10.30
N LEU A 241 -1.38 -10.19 10.21
CA LEU A 241 -1.73 -9.01 9.41
C LEU A 241 -1.11 -9.14 8.01
N GLY A 242 -1.83 -8.75 6.96
CA GLY A 242 -1.23 -8.68 5.64
C GLY A 242 -2.05 -7.84 4.66
N MET A 243 -1.61 -7.81 3.41
CA MET A 243 -2.32 -7.20 2.31
C MET A 243 -2.36 -8.14 1.11
N ALA A 244 -3.49 -8.19 0.42
CA ALA A 244 -3.72 -8.99 -0.77
C ALA A 244 -4.40 -8.16 -1.85
N VAL A 245 -4.04 -8.40 -3.12
CA VAL A 245 -4.81 -7.86 -4.24
C VAL A 245 -6.00 -8.77 -4.45
N LEU A 246 -7.20 -8.26 -4.14
CA LEU A 246 -8.45 -9.03 -4.15
C LEU A 246 -9.42 -8.46 -5.17
N ARG A 247 -10.21 -9.34 -5.80
CA ARG A 247 -11.41 -8.94 -6.55
C ARG A 247 -12.39 -8.31 -5.58
N MET A 248 -12.76 -7.06 -5.84
CA MET A 248 -13.58 -6.25 -4.93
C MET A 248 -14.92 -6.92 -4.63
N ALA A 249 -15.64 -7.35 -5.67
CA ALA A 249 -16.93 -8.01 -5.52
C ALA A 249 -16.86 -9.27 -4.63
N ALA A 250 -15.77 -10.04 -4.71
CA ALA A 250 -15.60 -11.22 -3.87
C ALA A 250 -15.30 -10.86 -2.41
N ALA A 251 -14.43 -9.86 -2.19
CA ALA A 251 -14.13 -9.39 -0.84
C ALA A 251 -15.36 -8.77 -0.17
N GLN A 252 -16.13 -7.94 -0.90
CA GLN A 252 -17.37 -7.34 -0.40
C GLN A 252 -18.44 -8.38 -0.10
N ALA A 253 -18.64 -9.37 -0.98
CA ALA A 253 -19.58 -10.47 -0.73
C ALA A 253 -19.19 -11.29 0.50
N ALA A 254 -17.90 -11.59 0.67
CA ALA A 254 -17.38 -12.29 1.84
C ALA A 254 -17.64 -11.49 3.12
N GLN A 255 -17.34 -10.19 3.13
CA GLN A 255 -17.63 -9.30 4.26
C GLN A 255 -19.12 -9.22 4.58
N ALA A 256 -19.98 -9.03 3.57
CA ALA A 256 -21.43 -8.92 3.74
C ALA A 256 -22.05 -10.23 4.29
N ALA A 257 -21.51 -11.38 3.89
CA ALA A 257 -21.94 -12.69 4.39
C ALA A 257 -21.31 -13.08 5.73
N GLY A 258 -20.37 -12.29 6.26
CA GLY A 258 -19.57 -12.67 7.43
C GLY A 258 -18.72 -13.93 7.19
N GLN A 259 -18.37 -14.22 5.93
CA GLN A 259 -17.58 -15.38 5.55
C GLN A 259 -16.14 -14.98 5.25
N PRO A 260 -15.14 -15.81 5.62
CA PRO A 260 -13.76 -15.55 5.28
C PRO A 260 -13.46 -15.89 3.83
N LEU A 261 -12.44 -15.25 3.27
CA LEU A 261 -11.71 -15.81 2.12
C LEU A 261 -10.74 -16.87 2.63
N LEU A 262 -10.23 -17.72 1.73
CA LEU A 262 -9.31 -18.80 2.09
C LEU A 262 -7.96 -18.66 1.39
N VAL A 263 -6.91 -19.12 2.04
CA VAL A 263 -5.56 -19.25 1.48
C VAL A 263 -4.94 -20.57 1.92
N GLY A 264 -4.05 -21.12 1.10
CA GLY A 264 -3.44 -22.42 1.34
C GLY A 264 -4.33 -23.60 0.92
N GLU A 265 -3.79 -24.81 1.07
CA GLU A 265 -4.41 -26.06 0.65
C GLU A 265 -4.21 -27.14 1.72
N GLY A 266 -5.06 -28.17 1.69
CA GLY A 266 -5.01 -29.29 2.65
C GLY A 266 -5.10 -28.82 4.10
N ASP A 267 -4.19 -29.31 4.94
CA ASP A 267 -4.15 -29.00 6.37
C ASP A 267 -3.57 -27.61 6.69
N ALA A 268 -3.06 -26.89 5.68
CA ALA A 268 -2.47 -25.55 5.83
C ALA A 268 -3.46 -24.41 5.49
N VAL A 269 -4.75 -24.71 5.39
CA VAL A 269 -5.77 -23.70 5.06
C VAL A 269 -5.91 -22.68 6.19
N GLN A 270 -5.91 -21.41 5.81
CA GLN A 270 -6.19 -20.29 6.69
C GLN A 270 -7.37 -19.47 6.18
N GLN A 271 -8.04 -18.81 7.11
CA GLN A 271 -9.12 -17.86 6.85
C GLN A 271 -8.54 -16.45 6.77
N LEU A 272 -8.97 -15.68 5.79
CA LEU A 272 -8.64 -14.28 5.61
C LEU A 272 -9.90 -13.42 5.76
N PHE A 273 -9.83 -12.45 6.64
CA PHE A 273 -10.86 -11.44 6.87
C PHE A 273 -10.36 -10.10 6.32
N PRO A 274 -10.56 -9.81 5.02
CA PRO A 274 -10.17 -8.53 4.45
C PRO A 274 -11.09 -7.42 4.94
N TRP A 275 -10.58 -6.19 4.96
CA TRP A 275 -11.42 -5.02 5.11
C TRP A 275 -11.19 -3.97 4.04
N ARG A 276 -12.23 -3.18 3.84
CA ARG A 276 -12.18 -1.95 3.07
C ARG A 276 -11.57 -0.85 3.96
N PRO A 277 -10.45 -0.23 3.56
CA PRO A 277 -9.92 0.92 4.27
C PRO A 277 -10.91 2.09 4.29
N GLU A 278 -11.01 2.80 5.41
CA GLU A 278 -11.98 3.89 5.60
C GLU A 278 -11.79 5.06 4.63
N TRP A 279 -10.55 5.32 4.22
CA TRP A 279 -10.20 6.41 3.30
C TRP A 279 -10.60 6.13 1.85
N TRP A 280 -11.02 4.91 1.50
CA TRP A 280 -11.43 4.60 0.13
C TRP A 280 -12.67 5.41 -0.28
N PRO A 281 -12.66 6.07 -1.46
CA PRO A 281 -13.83 6.74 -2.01
C PRO A 281 -15.04 5.82 -2.08
N ARG A 282 -16.22 6.26 -1.63
CA ARG A 282 -17.45 5.43 -1.59
C ARG A 282 -17.81 4.78 -2.93
N SER A 283 -17.44 5.42 -4.04
CA SER A 283 -17.67 4.88 -5.39
C SER A 283 -16.91 3.57 -5.68
N TRP A 284 -15.74 3.38 -5.07
CA TRP A 284 -14.93 2.18 -5.31
C TRP A 284 -15.69 0.93 -4.87
N GLY A 285 -15.86 -0.03 -5.77
CA GLY A 285 -16.50 -1.31 -5.48
C GLY A 285 -18.03 -1.31 -5.62
N HIS A 286 -18.62 -0.20 -6.04
CA HIS A 286 -20.05 -0.11 -6.40
C HIS A 286 -20.25 0.13 -7.91
N GLU A 287 -19.17 0.07 -8.68
CA GLU A 287 -19.11 0.44 -10.11
C GLU A 287 -19.94 -0.49 -11.04
N GLU A 288 -20.40 -1.65 -10.56
CA GLU A 288 -21.29 -2.55 -11.33
C GLU A 288 -22.78 -2.18 -11.25
N GLU A 289 -23.22 -1.39 -10.25
CA GLU A 289 -24.62 -0.96 -10.13
C GLU A 289 -24.96 0.18 -11.09
N ASP A 290 -24.03 1.12 -11.31
CA ASP A 290 -24.23 2.28 -12.19
C ASP A 290 -24.25 1.91 -13.69
N GLY A 291 -23.60 0.81 -14.07
CA GLY A 291 -23.57 0.33 -15.46
C GLY A 291 -24.88 -0.29 -15.95
N ALA A 292 -25.75 -0.72 -15.04
CA ALA A 292 -27.07 -1.26 -15.38
C ALA A 292 -28.15 -0.17 -15.50
N ALA A 293 -27.98 0.97 -14.81
CA ALA A 293 -28.94 2.08 -14.84
C ALA A 293 -28.85 2.95 -16.11
N GLY A 294 -27.73 2.89 -16.85
CA GLY A 294 -27.51 3.69 -18.07
C GLY A 294 -27.90 3.02 -19.39
N ALA A 295 -28.49 1.82 -19.36
CA ALA A 295 -28.87 1.08 -20.56
C ALA A 295 -30.36 1.20 -20.95
N ASP A 296 -31.17 1.89 -20.14
CA ASP A 296 -32.61 2.12 -20.36
C ASP A 296 -32.95 3.63 -20.30
N SER A 297 -32.24 4.47 -21.07
CA SER A 297 -32.58 5.89 -21.25
C SER A 297 -32.33 6.36 -22.68
#